data_AF-K1P802-F1
#
_entry.id   AF-K1P802-F1
#
_cell.length_a   1.000
_cell.length_b   1.000
_cell.length_c   1.000
_cell.angle_alpha   90.00
_cell.angle_beta   90.00
_cell.angle_gamma   90.00
#
_symmetry.space_group_name_H-M   'P 1'
#
loop_
_entity.id
_entity.type
_entity.pdbx_description
1 polymer ?
#
loop_
_entity_poly.entity_id
_entity_poly.type
_entity_poly.pdbx_seq_one_letter_code
_entity_poly.pdbx_strand_id
1 'polypeptide(L)'
;MKTLYQHDVPCVVCLVRKRSVVQMFPARKTCYAGWKLEYQGYLMAGYHGYKAGSTYTCVDSHPDTVHGGHANKNGYLFYPVEARCGTLKCPPYVEGREVVCVVCSKE
;
A
#
# COMPACT_ATOMS: atom_id res chain seq x y z
N MET A 1 -16.82 12.56 0.00
CA MET A 1 -15.65 11.96 -0.67
C MET A 1 -14.42 12.67 -0.12
N LYS A 2 -13.60 11.98 0.69
CA LYS A 2 -12.36 12.58 1.25
C LYS A 2 -11.29 12.60 0.14
N THR A 3 -10.62 13.74 -0.05
CA THR A 3 -9.46 13.82 -0.96
C THR A 3 -8.20 13.39 -0.20
N LEU A 4 -7.34 12.62 -0.85
CA LEU A 4 -6.05 12.19 -0.29
C LEU A 4 -4.89 13.11 -0.72
N TYR A 5 -5.13 13.94 -1.74
CA TYR A 5 -4.10 14.80 -2.31
C TYR A 5 -3.67 15.87 -1.31
N GLN A 6 -2.36 15.98 -1.07
CA GLN A 6 -1.78 16.93 -0.10
C GLN A 6 -2.35 16.80 1.31
N HIS A 7 -2.63 15.59 1.76
CA HIS A 7 -3.05 15.29 3.13
C HIS A 7 -1.99 14.48 3.85
N ASP A 8 -1.75 14.80 5.12
CA ASP A 8 -0.92 13.99 6.01
C ASP A 8 -1.54 12.60 6.18
N VAL A 9 -0.70 11.56 6.04
CA VAL A 9 -1.10 10.14 6.11
C VAL A 9 -1.00 9.65 7.56
N PRO A 10 -2.12 9.29 8.23
CA PRO A 10 -2.08 8.72 9.57
C PRO A 10 -1.59 7.27 9.53
N CYS A 11 -1.06 6.79 10.65
CA CYS A 11 -0.72 5.39 10.86
C CYS A 11 -1.32 4.87 12.18
N VAL A 12 -1.55 3.56 12.24
CA VAL A 12 -2.03 2.86 13.43
C VAL A 12 -1.22 1.59 13.63
N VAL A 13 -0.98 1.24 14.89
CA VAL A 13 -0.30 -0.01 15.26
C VAL A 13 -1.33 -0.91 15.94
N CYS A 14 -1.56 -2.08 15.35
CA CYS A 14 -2.52 -3.06 15.85
C CYS A 14 -1.82 -4.28 16.45
N LEU A 15 -2.29 -4.76 17.61
CA LEU A 15 -1.86 -6.03 18.18
C LEU A 15 -2.79 -7.15 17.73
N VAL A 16 -2.26 -8.11 16.97
CA VAL A 16 -3.00 -9.33 16.59
C VAL A 16 -2.50 -10.49 17.45
N ARG A 17 -3.35 -11.00 18.35
CA ARG A 17 -3.00 -12.12 19.25
C ARG A 17 -3.01 -13.46 18.50
N LYS A 18 -2.19 -14.40 18.96
CA LYS A 18 -2.05 -15.76 18.40
C LYS A 18 -1.64 -15.77 16.93
N ARG A 19 -0.77 -14.84 16.52
CA ARG A 19 -0.12 -14.83 15.20
C ARG A 19 1.37 -14.73 15.39
N SER A 20 2.15 -15.56 14.70
CA SER A 20 3.62 -15.53 14.72
C SER A 20 4.20 -14.62 13.66
N VAL A 21 3.49 -14.44 12.53
CA VAL A 21 3.98 -13.69 11.37
C VAL A 21 2.89 -12.80 10.81
N VAL A 22 3.26 -11.58 10.43
CA VAL A 22 2.46 -10.66 9.61
C VAL A 22 3.28 -10.33 8.36
N GLN A 23 2.67 -10.48 7.19
CA GLN A 23 3.35 -10.28 5.92
C GLN A 23 2.45 -9.59 4.90
N MET A 24 3.06 -8.67 4.15
CA MET A 24 2.48 -8.07 2.96
C MET A 24 2.74 -8.97 1.76
N PHE A 25 1.69 -9.24 0.98
CA PHE A 25 1.78 -9.86 -0.33
C PHE A 25 1.38 -8.84 -1.42
N PRO A 26 2.34 -8.33 -2.20
CA PRO A 26 2.04 -7.40 -3.29
C PRO A 26 1.37 -8.14 -4.47
N ALA A 27 0.67 -7.38 -5.32
CA ALA A 27 -0.03 -7.86 -6.51
C ALA A 27 -1.08 -8.96 -6.25
N ARG A 28 -1.61 -9.03 -5.02
CA ARG A 28 -2.64 -9.99 -4.60
C ARG A 28 -3.80 -9.28 -3.90
N LYS A 29 -5.00 -9.79 -4.13
CA LYS A 29 -6.23 -9.37 -3.45
C LYS A 29 -6.60 -10.27 -2.27
N THR A 30 -6.01 -11.46 -2.19
CA THR A 30 -6.34 -12.48 -1.19
C THR A 30 -5.08 -13.12 -0.63
N CYS A 31 -5.16 -13.56 0.62
CA CYS A 31 -4.11 -14.30 1.29
C CYS A 31 -3.96 -15.72 0.72
N TYR A 32 -2.79 -16.32 0.93
CA TYR A 32 -2.60 -17.75 0.63
C TYR A 32 -3.44 -18.62 1.57
N ALA A 33 -3.69 -19.86 1.18
CA ALA A 33 -4.37 -20.83 2.04
C ALA A 33 -3.63 -20.97 3.39
N GLY A 34 -4.39 -20.98 4.49
CA GLY A 34 -3.86 -21.03 5.85
C GLY A 34 -3.35 -19.68 6.41
N TRP A 35 -3.45 -18.59 5.65
CA TRP A 35 -3.20 -17.23 6.14
C TRP A 35 -4.53 -16.52 6.41
N LYS A 36 -4.54 -15.69 7.45
CA LYS A 36 -5.68 -14.83 7.78
C LYS A 36 -5.50 -13.46 7.14
N LEU A 37 -6.57 -12.95 6.54
CA LEU A 37 -6.64 -11.58 6.02
C LEU A 37 -6.71 -10.57 7.17
N GLU A 38 -5.80 -9.61 7.18
CA GLU A 38 -5.85 -8.46 8.09
C GLU A 38 -6.44 -7.24 7.39
N TYR A 39 -5.90 -6.87 6.22
CA TYR A 39 -6.50 -5.85 5.35
C TYR A 39 -6.00 -5.95 3.90
N GLN A 40 -6.66 -5.24 3.00
CA GLN A 40 -6.31 -5.12 1.60
C GLN A 40 -6.21 -3.65 1.18
N GLY A 41 -5.46 -3.38 0.13
CA GLY A 41 -5.23 -2.00 -0.27
C GLY A 41 -4.46 -1.86 -1.57
N TYR A 42 -3.80 -0.71 -1.70
CA TYR A 42 -2.96 -0.36 -2.83
C TYR A 42 -1.50 -0.30 -2.40
N LEU A 43 -0.63 -0.86 -3.23
CA LEU A 43 0.80 -0.76 -3.04
C LEU A 43 1.21 0.67 -3.37
N MET A 44 1.84 1.34 -2.42
CA MET A 44 2.32 2.71 -2.57
C MET A 44 3.79 2.80 -2.20
N ALA A 45 4.48 3.76 -2.81
CA ALA A 45 5.89 4.04 -2.54
C ALA A 45 6.18 5.53 -2.74
N GLY A 46 7.41 5.94 -2.40
CA GLY A 46 7.92 7.26 -2.76
C GLY A 46 8.07 7.44 -4.27
N TYR A 47 8.15 8.69 -4.74
CA TYR A 47 8.41 8.97 -6.14
C TYR A 47 9.81 8.49 -6.54
N HIS A 48 9.89 7.71 -7.61
CA HIS A 48 11.14 7.07 -8.08
C HIS A 48 12.25 8.06 -8.47
N GLY A 49 11.91 9.34 -8.74
CA GLY A 49 12.89 10.39 -9.04
C GLY A 49 13.43 11.12 -7.80
N TYR A 50 12.93 10.84 -6.60
CA TYR A 50 13.42 11.47 -5.37
C TYR A 50 14.62 10.73 -4.80
N LYS A 51 15.57 11.48 -4.23
CA LYS A 51 16.81 10.92 -3.66
C LYS A 51 16.58 10.15 -2.34
N ALA A 52 15.46 10.39 -1.67
CA ALA A 52 15.13 9.70 -0.43
C ALA A 52 14.78 8.23 -0.73
N GLY A 53 15.17 7.32 0.16
CA GLY A 53 14.79 5.91 0.04
C GLY A 53 13.27 5.76 0.08
N SER A 54 12.71 5.00 -0.85
CA SER A 54 11.29 4.65 -0.89
C SER A 54 11.07 3.22 -0.40
N THR A 55 10.11 3.03 0.50
CA THR A 55 9.63 1.70 0.88
C THR A 55 8.28 1.43 0.23
N TYR A 56 8.12 0.22 -0.29
CA TYR A 56 6.83 -0.28 -0.74
C TYR A 56 5.96 -0.63 0.46
N THR A 57 4.84 0.08 0.61
CA THR A 57 3.92 -0.08 1.73
C THR A 57 2.53 -0.38 1.19
N CYS A 58 1.84 -1.34 1.81
CA CYS A 58 0.43 -1.57 1.55
C CYS A 58 -0.38 -0.51 2.30
N VAL A 59 -1.04 0.39 1.58
CA VAL A 59 -1.93 1.40 2.16
C VAL A 59 -3.36 0.90 2.03
N ASP A 60 -4.12 0.96 3.12
CA ASP A 60 -5.48 0.44 3.18
C ASP A 60 -6.36 0.96 2.04
N SER A 61 -7.27 0.12 1.55
CA SER A 61 -8.25 0.46 0.51
C SER A 61 -9.17 1.64 0.85
N HIS A 62 -9.35 1.92 2.14
CA HIS A 62 -10.10 3.05 2.69
C HIS A 62 -9.16 3.90 3.56
N PRO A 63 -8.20 4.62 2.95
CA PRO A 63 -7.22 5.39 3.70
C PRO A 63 -7.88 6.58 4.39
N ASP A 64 -7.39 6.88 5.59
CA ASP A 64 -7.76 8.07 6.34
C ASP A 64 -6.80 9.23 6.10
N THR A 65 -7.21 10.40 6.57
CA THR A 65 -6.44 11.65 6.48
C THR A 65 -6.49 12.36 7.83
N VAL A 66 -5.40 13.02 8.21
CA VAL A 66 -5.37 13.84 9.44
C VAL A 66 -6.15 15.14 9.24
N HIS A 67 -7.05 15.46 10.18
CA HIS A 67 -7.78 16.75 10.17
C HIS A 67 -6.81 17.91 10.36
N GLY A 68 -6.85 18.91 9.48
CA GLY A 68 -5.89 20.02 9.46
C GLY A 68 -4.54 19.67 8.83
N GLY A 69 -4.35 18.45 8.34
CA GLY A 69 -3.15 18.00 7.61
C GLY A 69 -3.14 18.37 6.13
N HIS A 70 -3.94 19.35 5.71
CA HIS A 70 -4.24 19.69 4.32
C HIS A 70 -3.22 20.71 3.78
N ALA A 71 -1.94 20.34 3.74
CA ALA A 71 -0.89 21.24 3.27
C ALA A 71 0.22 20.46 2.56
N ASN A 72 0.69 21.01 1.45
CA ASN A 72 1.88 20.45 0.80
C ASN A 72 3.14 20.84 1.58
N LYS A 73 3.67 19.89 2.34
CA LYS A 73 4.95 20.03 3.06
C LYS A 73 6.13 19.36 2.35
N ASN A 74 5.90 18.70 1.21
CA ASN A 74 6.91 17.93 0.46
C ASN A 74 7.77 17.01 1.35
N GLY A 75 7.14 16.33 2.33
CA GLY A 75 7.79 15.37 3.22
C GLY A 75 7.98 14.00 2.56
N TYR A 76 7.75 12.92 3.32
CA TYR A 76 7.64 11.58 2.73
C TYR A 76 6.28 11.44 2.05
N LEU A 77 6.28 11.27 0.72
CA LEU A 77 5.08 11.22 -0.09
C LEU A 77 4.75 9.77 -0.50
N PHE A 78 3.45 9.45 -0.54
CA PHE A 78 2.96 8.17 -1.04
C PHE A 78 2.34 8.34 -2.43
N TYR A 79 2.88 7.62 -3.40
CA TYR A 79 2.37 7.52 -4.76
C TYR A 79 1.89 6.09 -5.03
N PRO A 80 0.77 5.91 -5.75
CA PRO A 80 0.36 4.58 -6.20
C PRO A 80 1.45 3.95 -7.06
N VAL A 81 1.71 2.66 -6.84
CA VAL A 81 2.56 1.86 -7.73
C VAL A 81 1.69 1.35 -8.87
N GLU A 82 2.14 1.57 -10.09
CA GLU A 82 1.48 1.09 -11.32
C GLU A 82 2.28 -0.03 -11.98
N ALA A 83 1.57 -0.92 -12.67
CA ALA A 83 2.20 -1.94 -13.50
C ALA A 83 2.62 -1.35 -14.86
N ARG A 84 3.86 -1.63 -15.27
CA ARG A 84 4.41 -1.28 -16.58
C ARG A 84 4.79 -2.55 -17.34
N CYS A 85 4.14 -2.80 -18.47
CA CYS A 85 4.40 -3.89 -19.40
C CYS A 85 5.77 -3.71 -20.06
N GLY A 86 6.40 -4.84 -20.41
CA GLY A 86 7.78 -4.90 -20.86
C GLY A 86 8.49 -5.94 -20.02
N THR A 87 9.16 -5.51 -18.95
CA THR A 87 9.74 -6.43 -17.96
C THR A 87 8.65 -7.23 -17.23
N LEU A 88 7.50 -6.61 -16.91
CA LEU A 88 6.34 -7.34 -16.44
C LEU A 88 5.58 -7.95 -17.61
N LYS A 89 5.23 -9.23 -17.47
CA LYS A 89 4.38 -9.93 -18.44
C LYS A 89 2.94 -9.44 -18.33
N CYS A 90 2.39 -9.04 -19.47
CA CYS A 90 0.99 -8.68 -19.62
C CYS A 90 0.36 -9.67 -20.62
N PRO A 91 -0.58 -10.55 -20.20
CA PRO A 91 -1.14 -10.78 -18.85
C PRO A 91 -0.20 -11.52 -17.86
N PRO A 92 -0.48 -11.50 -16.53
CA PRO A 92 -1.71 -11.07 -15.85
C PRO A 92 -1.77 -9.59 -15.45
N TYR A 93 -0.66 -8.85 -15.60
CA TYR A 93 -0.64 -7.41 -15.34
C TYR A 93 -1.28 -6.63 -16.49
N VAL A 94 -1.73 -5.42 -16.19
CA VAL A 94 -2.36 -4.49 -17.15
C VAL A 94 -1.57 -3.19 -17.11
N GLU A 95 -1.16 -2.70 -18.29
CA GLU A 95 -0.40 -1.45 -18.43
C GLU A 95 -1.10 -0.29 -17.72
N GLY A 96 -0.34 0.46 -16.92
CA GLY A 96 -0.79 1.66 -16.22
C GLY A 96 -1.78 1.40 -15.07
N ARG A 97 -2.04 0.14 -14.71
CA ARG A 97 -2.97 -0.18 -13.61
C ARG A 97 -2.26 -0.19 -12.27
N GLU A 98 -2.88 0.39 -11.26
CA GLU A 98 -2.41 0.39 -9.89
C GLU A 98 -2.33 -1.03 -9.32
N VAL A 99 -1.22 -1.31 -8.66
CA VAL A 99 -0.92 -2.60 -8.06
C VAL A 99 -1.57 -2.67 -6.68
N VAL A 100 -2.44 -3.66 -6.51
CA VAL A 100 -3.07 -3.96 -5.22
C VAL A 100 -2.13 -4.73 -4.31
N CYS A 101 -2.43 -4.74 -3.02
CA CYS A 101 -1.72 -5.51 -2.01
C CYS A 101 -2.68 -6.06 -0.96
N VAL A 102 -2.20 -7.07 -0.24
CA VAL A 102 -2.91 -7.64 0.90
C VAL A 102 -1.92 -7.85 2.05
N VAL A 103 -2.34 -7.53 3.26
CA VAL A 103 -1.59 -7.87 4.48
C VAL A 103 -2.31 -9.00 5.19
N CYS A 104 -1.54 -10.03 5.50
CA CYS A 104 -2.04 -11.25 6.07
C CYS A 104 -1.22 -11.64 7.29
N SER A 105 -1.81 -12.43 8.18
CA SER A 105 -1.14 -13.00 9.33
C SER A 105 -1.22 -14.53 9.32
N LYS A 106 -0.29 -15.19 10.01
CA LYS A 106 -0.27 -16.64 10.19
C LYS A 106 0.02 -16.99 11.65
N GLU A 107 -0.52 -18.12 12.10
CA GLU A 107 -0.18 -18.74 13.39
C GLU A 107 1.20 -19.38 13.33
#